data_AF-A0A2G9U3H8-F1
#
_entry.id   AF-A0A2G9U3H8-F1
#
_cell.length_a   1.000
_cell.length_b   1.000
_cell.length_c   1.000
_cell.angle_alpha   90.00
_cell.angle_beta   90.00
_cell.angle_gamma   90.00
#
_symmetry.space_group_name_H-M   'P 1'
#
loop_
_entity.id
_entity.type
_entity.pdbx_description
1 polymer ?
#
loop_
_entity_poly.entity_id
_entity_poly.type
_entity_poly.pdbx_seq_one_letter_code
_entity_poly.pdbx_strand_id
1 'polypeptide(L)'
;MKCNYWIKAPAGKKVQVKFVSFSQGVATDGCPYAGVEIKTHADQRLTGYRMCSEDDKNTILTSTSNIVPVITYNRIYATVTTLEYRYI
;
A
#
# COMPACT_ATOMS: atom_id res chain seq x y z
N MET A 1 15.90 -2.36 -1.86
CA MET A 1 15.36 -3.11 -0.71
C MET A 1 13.86 -3.33 -0.91
N LYS A 2 13.32 -4.47 -0.45
CA LYS A 2 11.89 -4.79 -0.52
C LYS A 2 11.44 -5.47 0.77
N CYS A 3 10.33 -5.02 1.36
CA CYS A 3 9.71 -5.64 2.52
C CYS A 3 8.27 -6.02 2.20
N ASN A 4 7.82 -7.19 2.66
CA ASN A 4 6.47 -7.68 2.44
C ASN A 4 5.77 -7.85 3.78
N TYR A 5 4.58 -7.27 3.91
CA TYR A 5 3.73 -7.32 5.08
C TYR A 5 2.35 -7.85 4.69
N TRP A 6 1.63 -8.41 5.65
CA TRP A 6 0.24 -8.83 5.47
C TRP A 6 -0.61 -8.30 6.62
N ILE A 7 -1.62 -7.50 6.29
CA ILE A 7 -2.68 -7.15 7.22
C ILE A 7 -3.72 -8.28 7.14
N LYS A 8 -3.99 -8.95 8.26
CA LYS A 8 -4.90 -10.09 8.35
C LYS A 8 -6.08 -9.75 9.25
N ALA A 9 -7.26 -9.59 8.66
CA ALA A 9 -8.51 -9.50 9.37
C ALA A 9 -9.05 -10.90 9.73
N PRO A 10 -9.92 -11.00 10.74
CA PRO A 10 -10.68 -12.21 11.03
C PRO A 10 -11.47 -12.71 9.80
N ALA A 11 -11.82 -14.00 9.79
CA ALA A 11 -12.65 -14.57 8.73
C ALA A 11 -13.97 -13.80 8.58
N GLY A 12 -14.39 -13.56 7.33
CA GLY A 12 -15.61 -12.81 7.01
C GLY A 12 -15.50 -11.28 7.13
N LYS A 13 -14.38 -10.75 7.62
CA LYS A 13 -14.11 -9.30 7.67
C LYS A 13 -13.25 -8.86 6.48
N LYS A 14 -13.40 -7.59 6.10
CA LYS A 14 -12.53 -6.92 5.13
C LYS A 14 -11.57 -5.97 5.84
N VAL A 15 -10.52 -5.58 5.14
CA VAL A 15 -9.56 -4.58 5.58
C VAL A 15 -9.79 -3.33 4.76
N GLN A 16 -9.92 -2.19 5.44
CA GLN A 16 -9.83 -0.90 4.81
C GLN A 16 -8.49 -0.28 5.15
N VAL A 17 -7.71 0.08 4.14
CA VAL A 17 -6.40 0.73 4.29
C VAL A 17 -6.51 2.17 3.81
N LYS A 18 -6.02 3.11 4.61
CA LYS A 18 -5.88 4.51 4.25
C LYS A 18 -4.42 4.84 4.07
N PHE A 19 -4.08 5.41 2.92
CA PHE A 19 -2.75 5.95 2.68
C PHE A 19 -2.64 7.34 3.32
N VAL A 20 -1.70 7.49 4.26
CA VAL A 20 -1.56 8.70 5.07
C VAL A 20 -0.48 9.62 4.53
N SER A 21 0.69 9.07 4.19
CA SER A 21 1.83 9.85 3.67
C SER A 21 2.92 8.97 3.06
N PHE A 22 3.79 9.62 2.28
CA PHE A 22 5.02 9.06 1.75
C PHE A 22 6.12 10.12 1.67
N SER A 23 7.40 9.71 1.80
CA SER A 23 8.53 10.64 1.64
C SER A 23 8.53 11.34 0.27
N GLN A 24 8.71 12.66 0.28
CA GLN A 24 8.72 13.47 -0.94
C GLN A 24 10.03 13.33 -1.75
N GLY A 25 10.01 13.81 -3.00
CA GLY A 25 11.20 13.93 -3.85
C GLY A 25 11.56 12.70 -4.69
N VAL A 26 10.71 11.67 -4.68
CA VAL A 26 10.91 10.43 -5.47
C VAL A 26 9.70 10.05 -6.33
N ALA A 27 8.66 10.89 -6.31
CA ALA A 27 7.43 10.65 -7.07
C ALA A 27 7.69 10.79 -8.57
N THR A 28 7.29 9.76 -9.32
CA THR A 28 7.33 9.70 -10.78
C THR A 28 6.26 8.70 -11.19
N ASP A 29 5.60 8.91 -12.33
CA ASP A 29 4.53 8.06 -12.81
C ASP A 29 4.88 6.56 -12.72
N GLY A 30 4.00 5.79 -12.09
CA GLY A 30 4.20 4.35 -11.84
C GLY A 30 5.10 4.01 -10.64
N CYS A 31 5.61 5.01 -9.93
CA CYS A 31 6.47 4.90 -8.76
C CYS A 31 7.68 3.97 -8.96
N PRO A 32 8.53 4.17 -9.98
CA PRO A 32 9.61 3.23 -10.29
C PRO A 32 10.74 3.20 -9.25
N TYR A 33 10.96 4.31 -8.53
CA TYR A 33 12.09 4.51 -7.63
C TYR A 33 11.84 4.02 -6.20
N ALA A 34 10.72 4.42 -5.61
CA ALA A 34 10.30 3.98 -4.29
C ALA A 34 8.78 4.10 -4.19
N GLY A 35 8.16 3.28 -3.36
CA GLY A 35 6.73 3.34 -3.15
C GLY A 35 6.23 2.22 -2.23
N VAL A 36 4.93 2.29 -1.95
CA VAL A 36 4.18 1.22 -1.32
C VAL A 36 3.18 0.65 -2.33
N GLU A 37 3.10 -0.67 -2.40
CA GLU A 37 2.12 -1.38 -3.21
C GLU A 37 1.11 -2.08 -2.29
N ILE A 38 -0.17 -1.75 -2.45
CA ILE A 38 -1.27 -2.25 -1.62
C ILE A 38 -2.19 -3.11 -2.50
N LYS A 39 -2.37 -4.38 -2.13
CA LYS A 39 -3.16 -5.35 -2.90
C LYS A 39 -4.51 -5.62 -2.23
N THR A 40 -5.55 -4.91 -2.66
CA THR A 40 -6.92 -5.05 -2.15
C THR A 40 -7.87 -5.83 -3.08
N HIS A 41 -7.43 -6.16 -4.29
CA HIS A 41 -8.20 -6.91 -5.29
C HIS A 41 -8.40 -8.39 -4.93
N ALA A 42 -9.34 -9.04 -5.62
CA ALA A 42 -9.65 -10.47 -5.43
C ALA A 42 -8.47 -11.38 -5.79
N ASP A 43 -7.83 -11.12 -6.94
CA ASP A 43 -6.60 -11.82 -7.32
C ASP A 43 -5.37 -11.04 -6.84
N GLN A 44 -4.75 -11.52 -5.76
CA GLN A 44 -3.58 -10.91 -5.15
C GLN A 44 -2.28 -11.18 -5.92
N ARG A 45 -2.32 -11.97 -7.00
CA ARG A 45 -1.18 -12.16 -7.90
C ARG A 45 -1.00 -10.98 -8.85
N LEU A 46 -2.06 -10.19 -9.07
CA LEU A 46 -2.01 -8.99 -9.89
C LEU A 46 -1.24 -7.87 -9.18
N THR A 47 -0.69 -6.94 -9.97
CA THR A 47 -0.11 -5.71 -9.42
C THR A 47 -1.20 -4.91 -8.71
N GLY A 48 -0.91 -4.47 -7.48
CA GLY A 48 -1.80 -3.65 -6.69
C GLY A 48 -1.59 -2.16 -6.95
N TYR A 49 -2.28 -1.34 -6.17
CA TYR A 49 -2.13 0.12 -6.21
C TYR A 49 -0.73 0.51 -5.72
N ARG A 50 0.02 1.27 -6.52
CA ARG A 50 1.34 1.80 -6.15
C ARG A 50 1.22 3.28 -5.85
N MET A 51 1.69 3.67 -4.67
CA MET A 51 1.61 5.05 -4.18
C MET A 51 2.99 5.50 -3.71
N CYS A 52 3.34 6.71 -4.09
CA CYS A 52 4.62 7.34 -3.77
C CYS A 52 4.55 8.87 -3.73
N SER A 53 3.37 9.46 -3.98
CA SER A 53 3.16 10.91 -3.92
C SER A 53 2.29 11.29 -2.73
N GLU A 54 2.47 12.51 -2.23
CA GLU A 54 1.50 13.13 -1.31
C GLU A 54 0.17 13.44 -2.00
N ASP A 55 0.13 13.47 -3.34
CA ASP A 55 -1.14 13.61 -4.09
C ASP A 55 -2.07 12.41 -3.89
N ASP A 56 -1.51 11.24 -3.53
CA ASP A 56 -2.28 10.03 -3.24
C ASP A 56 -2.88 10.04 -1.82
N LYS A 57 -2.57 11.06 -1.01
CA LYS A 57 -2.97 11.16 0.41
C LYS A 57 -4.48 11.08 0.59
N ASN A 58 -4.89 10.43 1.68
CA ASN A 58 -6.29 10.17 2.04
C ASN A 58 -7.01 9.22 1.09
N THR A 59 -6.33 8.60 0.12
CA THR A 59 -6.90 7.48 -0.64
C THR A 59 -7.23 6.32 0.29
N ILE A 60 -8.44 5.78 0.15
CA ILE A 60 -8.96 4.67 0.94
C ILE A 60 -9.21 3.48 0.03
N LEU A 61 -8.57 2.36 0.35
CA LEU A 61 -8.71 1.11 -0.39
C LEU A 61 -9.40 0.06 0.50
N THR A 62 -10.54 -0.44 0.04
CA THR A 62 -11.28 -1.53 0.72
C THR A 62 -10.95 -2.85 0.05
N SER A 63 -10.53 -3.84 0.83
CA SER A 63 -10.19 -5.17 0.32
C SER A 63 -11.41 -6.01 -0.02
N THR A 64 -11.25 -6.92 -0.98
CA THR A 64 -12.23 -7.96 -1.28
C THR A 64 -12.08 -9.19 -0.37
N SER A 65 -10.88 -9.43 0.15
CA SER A 65 -10.55 -10.56 1.05
C SER A 65 -10.18 -10.08 2.46
N ASN A 66 -10.01 -11.00 3.41
CA ASN A 66 -9.56 -10.70 4.77
C ASN A 66 -8.03 -10.52 4.88
N ILE A 67 -7.28 -10.66 3.80
CA ILE A 67 -5.83 -10.48 3.79
C ILE A 67 -5.49 -9.34 2.82
N VAL A 68 -4.58 -8.44 3.21
CA VAL A 68 -4.04 -7.41 2.33
C VAL A 68 -2.52 -7.47 2.34
N PRO A 69 -1.90 -7.94 1.25
CA PRO A 69 -0.47 -7.77 1.03
C PRO A 69 -0.11 -6.29 0.86
N VAL A 70 0.87 -5.86 1.64
CA VAL A 70 1.48 -4.53 1.57
C VAL A 70 2.96 -4.72 1.31
N ILE A 71 3.45 -4.13 0.23
CA ILE A 71 4.82 -4.31 -0.23
C ILE A 71 5.47 -2.94 -0.30
N THR A 72 6.49 -2.69 0.51
CA THR A 72 7.32 -1.50 0.37
C THR A 72 8.54 -1.84 -0.47
N TYR A 73 8.91 -0.95 -1.38
CA TYR A 73 10.11 -1.10 -2.18
C TYR A 73 10.81 0.25 -2.30
N ASN A 74 12.14 0.19 -2.34
CA ASN A 74 12.98 1.36 -2.39
C ASN A 74 14.26 1.02 -3.18
N ARG A 75 14.55 1.83 -4.19
CA ARG A 75 15.75 1.77 -5.03
C ARG A 75 16.67 2.98 -4.83
N ILE A 76 16.17 4.09 -4.28
CA ILE A 76 16.92 5.33 -4.08
C ILE A 76 16.44 6.05 -2.82
N TYR A 77 17.40 6.66 -2.10
CA TYR A 77 17.22 7.39 -0.84
C TYR A 77 16.51 6.59 0.27
N ALA A 78 16.51 7.09 1.50
CA ALA A 78 15.67 6.51 2.54
C ALA A 78 14.25 7.09 2.42
N THR A 79 13.23 6.24 2.37
CA THR A 79 11.83 6.68 2.30
C THR A 79 11.00 6.01 3.38
N VAL A 80 9.98 6.71 3.86
CA VAL A 80 9.01 6.26 4.85
C VAL A 80 7.61 6.38 4.26
N THR A 81 6.76 5.41 4.57
CA THR A 81 5.32 5.48 4.28
C THR A 81 4.54 5.26 5.56
N THR A 82 3.41 5.95 5.70
CA THR A 82 2.49 5.75 6.80
C THR A 82 1.14 5.29 6.26
N LEU A 83 0.65 4.18 6.81
CA LEU A 83 -0.65 3.60 6.49
C LEU A 83 -1.46 3.47 7.78
N GLU A 84 -2.74 3.80 7.70
CA GLU A 84 -3.74 3.45 8.71
C GLU A 84 -4.60 2.31 8.18
N TYR A 85 -5.09 1.44 9.05
CA TYR A 85 -6.03 0.40 8.66
C TYR A 85 -7.07 0.12 9.73
N ARG A 86 -8.22 -0.39 9.29
CA ARG A 86 -9.27 -0.91 10.16
C ARG A 86 -9.95 -2.14 9.54
N TYR A 87 -10.56 -2.95 10.38
CA TYR A 87 -11.40 -4.06 9.94
C TYR A 87 -12.85 -3.60 9.82
N ILE A 88 -13.54 -4.03 8.76
CA ILE A 88 -14.95 -3.74 8.51
C ILE A 88 -15.72 -5.04 8.32
#